data_AF-A0A3D1SN56-F1
#
_entry.id   AF-A0A3D1SN56-F1
#
_cell.length_a   1.000
_cell.length_b   1.000
_cell.length_c   1.000
_cell.angle_alpha   90.00
_cell.angle_beta   90.00
_cell.angle_gamma   90.00
#
_symmetry.space_group_name_H-M   'P 1'
#
loop_
_entity.id
_entity.type
_entity.pdbx_description
1 polymer ?
#
loop_
_entity_poly.entity_id
_entity_poly.type
_entity_poly.pdbx_seq_one_letter_code
_entity_poly.pdbx_strand_id
1 'polypeptide(L)'
;MHVRTVLGRIAPENLGITLGHEHLLIDLRGLWENPPPERAYLTDQEPTLENLGELIRNPYDSKLNLLIDDPELTITELLSYQKVGGQALIDMTTVGIKPDPQGLQAIAQATGIHIVAGCGYYRQPL
;
A
#
# COMPACT_ATOMS: atom_id res chain seq x y z
N MET A 1 -5.56 27.22 7.01
CA MET A 1 -4.66 26.07 6.75
C MET A 1 -5.49 24.97 6.08
N HIS A 2 -4.91 24.10 5.24
CA HIS A 2 -5.67 23.01 4.60
C HIS A 2 -4.81 21.75 4.46
N VAL A 3 -5.47 20.61 4.30
CA VAL A 3 -4.85 19.33 3.90
C VAL A 3 -5.25 19.05 2.45
N ARG A 4 -4.30 18.61 1.61
CA ARG A 4 -4.56 18.26 0.21
C ARG A 4 -4.68 16.74 0.08
N THR A 5 -5.89 16.26 -0.19
CA THR A 5 -6.18 14.86 -0.53
C THR A 5 -6.17 14.70 -2.04
N VAL A 6 -6.27 13.45 -2.51
CA VAL A 6 -6.38 13.12 -3.93
C VAL A 6 -7.69 13.61 -4.56
N LEU A 7 -8.73 13.90 -3.77
CA LEU A 7 -10.02 14.45 -4.23
C LEU A 7 -10.15 15.97 -4.03
N GLY A 8 -9.15 16.63 -3.44
CA GLY A 8 -9.16 18.08 -3.26
C GLY A 8 -8.68 18.52 -1.88
N ARG A 9 -8.99 19.77 -1.52
CA ARG A 9 -8.59 20.34 -0.23
C ARG A 9 -9.68 20.07 0.81
N ILE A 10 -9.27 19.70 2.01
CA ILE A 10 -10.14 19.60 3.20
C ILE A 10 -9.61 20.49 4.33
N ALA A 11 -10.49 20.86 5.25
CA ALA A 11 -10.09 21.49 6.50
C ALA A 11 -9.37 20.47 7.40
N PRO A 12 -8.32 20.84 8.17
CA PRO A 12 -7.59 19.90 9.03
C PRO A 12 -8.48 19.13 10.01
N GLU A 13 -9.55 19.76 10.49
CA GLU A 13 -10.51 19.18 11.44
C GLU A 13 -11.31 18.01 10.84
N ASN A 14 -11.32 17.87 9.50
CA ASN A 14 -12.00 16.80 8.78
C ASN A 14 -11.13 15.54 8.59
N LEU A 15 -9.87 15.52 9.05
CA LEU A 15 -9.04 14.31 8.98
C LEU A 15 -9.56 13.19 9.89
N GLY A 16 -10.05 13.56 11.08
CA GLY A 16 -10.47 12.63 12.14
C GLY A 16 -9.50 11.47 12.38
N ILE A 17 -10.03 10.24 12.54
CA ILE A 17 -9.19 9.05 12.74
C ILE A 17 -8.40 8.81 11.45
N THR A 18 -7.07 8.89 11.56
CA THR A 18 -6.15 8.88 10.42
C THR A 18 -5.05 7.83 10.60
N LEU A 19 -4.81 7.00 9.58
CA LEU A 19 -3.59 6.19 9.49
C LEU A 19 -2.45 7.03 8.90
N GLY A 20 -1.36 7.19 9.65
CA GLY A 20 -0.29 8.13 9.32
C GLY A 20 0.70 7.67 8.24
N HIS A 21 0.71 6.38 7.88
CA HIS A 21 1.61 5.80 6.89
C HIS A 21 1.05 4.47 6.39
N GLU A 22 0.58 4.42 5.15
CA GLU A 22 0.08 3.20 4.50
C GLU A 22 0.56 3.10 3.05
N HIS A 23 0.29 1.95 2.42
CA HIS A 23 0.52 1.72 1.00
C HIS A 23 -0.70 0.99 0.41
N LEU A 24 -1.46 1.66 -0.45
CA LEU A 24 -2.71 1.12 -1.01
C LEU A 24 -2.50 0.34 -2.31
N LEU A 25 -1.56 0.82 -3.12
CA LEU A 25 -1.11 0.20 -4.37
C LEU A 25 0.39 0.41 -4.44
N ILE A 26 1.19 -0.66 -4.43
CA ILE A 26 2.65 -0.57 -4.33
C ILE A 26 3.32 -1.75 -5.06
N ASP A 27 4.49 -1.48 -5.64
CA ASP A 27 5.34 -2.50 -6.22
C ASP A 27 6.75 -2.44 -5.62
N LEU A 28 7.05 -3.38 -4.73
CA LEU A 28 8.35 -3.54 -4.08
C LEU A 28 9.26 -4.53 -4.83
N ARG A 29 8.84 -5.11 -5.96
CA ARG A 29 9.65 -6.10 -6.70
C ARG A 29 10.96 -5.54 -7.24
N GLY A 30 11.07 -4.21 -7.38
CA GLY A 30 12.33 -3.53 -7.70
C GLY A 30 13.39 -3.60 -6.58
N LEU A 31 12.99 -4.01 -5.37
CA LEU A 31 13.87 -4.20 -4.22
C LEU A 31 14.15 -5.68 -3.94
N TRP A 32 13.59 -6.58 -4.75
CA TRP A 32 13.72 -8.01 -4.58
C TRP A 32 15.15 -8.48 -4.88
N GLU A 33 15.65 -9.38 -4.03
CA GLU A 33 16.94 -10.05 -4.19
C GLU A 33 16.71 -11.57 -4.26
N ASN A 34 17.61 -12.30 -4.92
CA ASN A 34 17.48 -13.75 -5.00
C ASN A 34 17.54 -14.37 -3.59
N PRO A 35 16.56 -15.21 -3.21
CA PRO A 35 16.65 -15.96 -1.96
C PRO A 35 17.78 -17.00 -2.04
N PRO A 36 18.28 -17.49 -0.89
CA PRO A 36 19.17 -18.63 -0.84
C PRO A 36 18.60 -19.85 -1.59
N PRO A 37 19.44 -20.75 -2.15
CA PRO A 37 18.98 -21.90 -2.94
C PRO A 37 17.91 -22.76 -2.26
N GLU A 38 18.03 -22.96 -0.95
CA GLU A 38 17.08 -23.72 -0.12
C GLU A 38 15.67 -23.09 -0.04
N ARG A 39 15.53 -21.81 -0.38
CA ARG A 39 14.27 -21.04 -0.35
C ARG A 39 13.82 -20.55 -1.72
N ALA A 40 14.56 -20.85 -2.78
CA ALA A 40 14.25 -20.41 -4.15
C ALA A 40 12.86 -20.86 -4.64
N TYR A 41 12.31 -21.94 -4.09
CA TYR A 41 10.97 -22.43 -4.40
C TYR A 41 9.84 -21.46 -4.02
N LEU A 42 10.10 -20.45 -3.18
CA LEU A 42 9.13 -19.43 -2.76
C LEU A 42 8.99 -18.25 -3.74
N THR A 43 9.94 -18.10 -4.67
CA THR A 43 10.12 -16.90 -5.51
C THR A 43 8.83 -16.38 -6.16
N ASP A 44 8.04 -17.28 -6.72
CA ASP A 44 6.82 -16.95 -7.46
C ASP A 44 5.57 -17.59 -6.82
N GLN A 45 5.62 -17.86 -5.50
CA GLN A 45 4.45 -18.38 -4.79
C GLN A 45 3.58 -17.27 -4.22
N GLU A 46 2.27 -17.40 -4.41
CA GLU A 46 1.30 -16.56 -3.72
C GLU A 46 1.36 -16.78 -2.21
N PRO A 47 1.12 -15.75 -1.38
CA PRO A 47 0.94 -15.93 0.05
C PRO A 47 -0.26 -16.83 0.35
N THR A 48 -0.05 -17.93 1.07
CA THR A 48 -1.11 -18.83 1.52
C THR A 48 -0.89 -19.20 2.99
N LEU A 49 -1.88 -19.86 3.60
CA LEU A 49 -1.74 -20.34 4.99
C LEU A 49 -0.63 -21.39 5.13
N GLU A 50 -0.38 -22.19 4.09
CA GLU A 50 0.65 -23.23 4.07
C GLU A 50 2.07 -22.65 4.09
N ASN A 51 2.31 -21.53 3.39
CA ASN A 51 3.63 -20.91 3.29
C ASN A 51 3.82 -19.68 4.22
N LEU A 52 2.79 -19.31 4.98
CA LEU A 52 2.82 -18.17 5.92
C LEU A 52 4.02 -18.20 6.87
N GLY A 53 4.34 -19.37 7.44
CA GLY A 53 5.47 -19.51 8.36
C GLY A 53 6.82 -19.19 7.71
N GLU A 54 6.94 -19.44 6.41
CA GLU A 54 8.15 -19.13 5.64
C GLU A 54 8.21 -17.65 5.28
N LEU A 55 7.10 -17.08 4.79
CA LEU A 55 7.03 -15.69 4.34
C LEU A 55 7.06 -14.68 5.50
N ILE A 56 6.61 -15.04 6.71
CA ILE A 56 6.79 -14.18 7.90
C ILE A 56 8.28 -14.01 8.24
N ARG A 57 9.12 -15.02 8.00
CA ARG A 57 10.57 -14.93 8.29
C ARG A 57 11.29 -14.05 7.29
N ASN A 58 10.92 -14.15 6.02
CA ASN A 58 11.38 -13.22 5.00
C ASN A 58 10.29 -12.99 3.94
N PRO A 59 9.55 -11.86 4.02
CA PRO A 59 8.46 -11.57 3.09
C PRO A 59 8.94 -11.28 1.67
N TYR A 60 10.23 -10.98 1.50
CA TYR A 60 10.84 -10.71 0.20
C TYR A 60 11.17 -11.97 -0.59
N ASP A 61 11.05 -13.17 0.01
CA ASP A 61 11.32 -14.40 -0.74
C ASP A 61 10.28 -14.67 -1.83
N SER A 62 9.06 -14.14 -1.72
CA SER A 62 8.05 -14.18 -2.79
C SER A 62 7.90 -12.81 -3.44
N LYS A 63 8.07 -12.74 -4.75
CA LYS A 63 7.80 -11.53 -5.54
C LYS A 63 6.32 -11.15 -5.56
N LEU A 64 5.43 -12.13 -5.44
CA LEU A 64 3.98 -11.90 -5.44
C LEU A 64 3.54 -11.26 -4.12
N ASN A 65 4.19 -11.61 -3.01
CA ASN A 65 3.99 -10.93 -1.72
C ASN A 65 4.48 -9.48 -1.67
N LEU A 66 5.33 -9.07 -2.63
CA LEU A 66 5.89 -7.72 -2.75
C LEU A 66 5.04 -6.78 -3.62
N LEU A 67 3.84 -7.21 -4.02
CA LEU A 67 2.95 -6.49 -4.91
C LEU A 67 1.59 -6.32 -4.26
N ILE A 68 1.09 -5.09 -4.23
CA ILE A 68 -0.31 -4.78 -3.92
C ILE A 68 -0.85 -4.03 -5.14
N ASP A 69 -1.60 -4.73 -5.99
CA ASP A 69 -2.09 -4.21 -7.28
C ASP A 69 -3.56 -4.54 -7.55
N ASP A 70 -4.33 -4.97 -6.54
CA ASP A 70 -5.77 -5.24 -6.62
C ASP A 70 -6.57 -4.09 -5.95
N PRO A 71 -7.14 -3.16 -6.74
CA PRO A 71 -7.93 -2.06 -6.19
C PRO A 71 -9.22 -2.51 -5.49
N GLU A 72 -9.84 -3.61 -5.91
CA GLU A 72 -11.10 -4.08 -5.34
C GLU A 72 -10.89 -4.69 -3.96
N LEU A 73 -9.79 -5.45 -3.79
CA LEU A 73 -9.35 -5.91 -2.48
C LEU A 73 -9.00 -4.73 -1.56
N THR A 74 -8.21 -3.76 -2.06
CA THR A 74 -7.85 -2.55 -1.30
C THR A 74 -9.09 -1.76 -0.87
N ILE A 75 -10.10 -1.61 -1.75
CA ILE A 75 -11.39 -1.00 -1.40
C ILE A 75 -12.08 -1.78 -0.28
N THR A 76 -12.10 -3.11 -0.36
CA THR A 76 -12.74 -3.97 0.65
C THR A 76 -12.09 -3.83 2.03
N GLU A 77 -10.76 -3.81 2.09
CA GLU A 77 -9.99 -3.59 3.32
C GLU A 77 -10.26 -2.20 3.90
N LEU A 78 -10.23 -1.16 3.06
CA LEU A 78 -10.52 0.21 3.48
C LEU A 78 -11.96 0.41 3.96
N LEU A 79 -12.94 -0.26 3.35
CA LEU A 79 -14.31 -0.24 3.86
C LEU A 79 -14.41 -0.87 5.26
N SER A 80 -13.55 -1.82 5.61
CA SER A 80 -13.48 -2.35 6.98
C SER A 80 -12.91 -1.33 7.96
N TYR A 81 -11.87 -0.58 7.55
CA TYR A 81 -11.36 0.55 8.32
C TYR A 81 -12.41 1.68 8.48
N GLN A 82 -13.13 2.01 7.41
CA GLN A 82 -14.20 3.01 7.44
C GLN A 82 -15.34 2.61 8.39
N LYS A 83 -15.74 1.33 8.41
CA LYS A 83 -16.79 0.80 9.30
C LYS A 83 -16.47 0.98 10.79
N VAL A 84 -15.20 1.00 11.17
CA VAL A 84 -14.75 1.21 12.55
C VAL A 84 -14.42 2.68 12.87
N GLY A 85 -14.80 3.61 11.97
CA GLY A 85 -14.67 5.05 12.16
C GLY A 85 -13.42 5.68 11.51
N GLY A 86 -12.67 4.91 10.72
CA GLY A 86 -11.58 5.43 9.91
C GLY A 86 -12.05 6.48 8.90
N GLN A 87 -11.30 7.57 8.76
CA GLN A 87 -11.69 8.71 7.92
C GLN A 87 -10.62 9.13 6.93
N ALA A 88 -9.34 8.98 7.28
CA ALA A 88 -8.25 9.40 6.42
C ALA A 88 -7.04 8.46 6.50
N LEU A 89 -6.19 8.51 5.48
CA LEU A 89 -4.87 7.90 5.51
C LEU A 89 -3.87 8.66 4.64
N ILE A 90 -2.58 8.41 4.88
CA ILE A 90 -1.49 8.91 4.07
C ILE A 90 -0.85 7.74 3.32
N ASP A 91 -0.98 7.72 2.00
CA ASP A 91 -0.29 6.76 1.15
C ASP A 91 1.14 7.23 0.89
N MET A 92 2.13 6.46 1.37
CA MET A 92 3.55 6.79 1.28
C MET A 92 4.25 6.13 0.08
N THR A 93 3.48 5.68 -0.91
CA THR A 93 4.02 5.15 -2.16
C THR A 93 4.57 6.32 -2.99
N THR A 94 5.88 6.30 -3.21
CA THR A 94 6.63 7.40 -3.82
C THR A 94 7.50 6.90 -4.98
N VAL A 95 8.25 7.80 -5.63
CA VAL A 95 9.09 7.44 -6.77
C VAL A 95 10.09 6.34 -6.36
N GLY A 96 10.12 5.25 -7.12
CA GLY A 96 10.91 4.05 -6.83
C GLY A 96 10.07 2.82 -6.46
N ILE A 97 8.84 3.02 -5.98
CA ILE A 97 7.90 1.95 -5.56
C ILE A 97 6.52 2.07 -6.25
N LYS A 98 6.52 2.72 -7.42
CA LYS A 98 5.39 2.86 -8.38
C LYS A 98 4.12 3.54 -7.83
N PRO A 99 4.15 4.87 -7.60
CA PRO A 99 2.95 5.59 -7.16
C PRO A 99 1.88 5.61 -8.27
N ASP A 100 0.60 5.44 -7.88
CA ASP A 100 -0.55 5.51 -8.78
C ASP A 100 -1.59 6.55 -8.34
N PRO A 101 -1.42 7.83 -8.70
CA PRO A 101 -2.37 8.88 -8.33
C PRO A 101 -3.79 8.70 -8.89
N GLN A 102 -3.96 7.91 -9.96
CA GLN A 102 -5.28 7.67 -10.56
C GLN A 102 -6.01 6.56 -9.80
N GLY A 103 -5.31 5.47 -9.47
CA GLY A 103 -5.80 4.42 -8.58
C GLY A 103 -6.21 4.97 -7.22
N LEU A 104 -5.39 5.82 -6.60
CA LEU A 104 -5.74 6.47 -5.31
C LEU A 104 -7.02 7.32 -5.40
N GLN A 105 -7.24 8.04 -6.52
CA GLN A 105 -8.47 8.80 -6.72
C GLN A 105 -9.70 7.89 -6.83
N ALA A 106 -9.60 6.80 -7.59
CA ALA A 106 -10.69 5.84 -7.73
C ALA A 106 -11.03 5.18 -6.38
N ILE A 107 -10.03 4.77 -5.60
CA ILE A 107 -10.20 4.19 -4.27
C ILE A 107 -10.84 5.21 -3.30
N ALA A 108 -10.38 6.47 -3.31
CA ALA A 108 -10.98 7.53 -2.49
C ALA A 108 -12.45 7.76 -2.82
N GLN A 109 -12.82 7.73 -4.10
CA GLN A 109 -14.20 7.87 -4.56
C GLN A 109 -15.07 6.69 -4.13
N ALA A 110 -14.56 5.46 -4.26
CA ALA A 110 -15.29 4.25 -3.93
C ALA A 110 -15.52 4.07 -2.42
N THR A 111 -14.57 4.51 -1.59
CA THR A 111 -14.60 4.30 -0.13
C THR A 111 -15.10 5.50 0.66
N GLY A 112 -15.00 6.71 0.11
CA GLY A 112 -15.24 7.96 0.82
C GLY A 112 -14.13 8.35 1.80
N ILE A 113 -13.02 7.60 1.86
CA ILE A 113 -11.87 7.91 2.71
C ILE A 113 -11.06 9.05 2.12
N HIS A 114 -10.59 9.95 2.99
CA HIS A 114 -9.64 11.00 2.62
C HIS A 114 -8.24 10.42 2.47
N ILE A 115 -7.78 10.28 1.22
CA ILE A 115 -6.42 9.78 0.93
C ILE A 115 -5.49 10.96 0.63
N VAL A 116 -4.39 11.09 1.38
CA VAL A 116 -3.29 12.00 1.09
C VAL A 116 -2.19 11.23 0.37
N ALA A 117 -1.81 11.65 -0.83
CA ALA A 117 -0.68 11.04 -1.54
C ALA A 117 0.64 11.68 -1.10
N GLY A 118 1.58 10.85 -0.67
CA GLY A 118 2.96 11.23 -0.41
C GLY A 118 3.71 11.61 -1.68
N CYS A 119 4.90 12.18 -1.51
CA CYS A 119 5.78 12.53 -2.63
C CYS A 119 7.25 12.43 -2.22
N GLY A 120 8.15 12.40 -3.22
CA GLY A 120 9.59 12.25 -3.02
C GLY A 120 10.15 11.01 -3.70
N TYR A 121 11.40 10.68 -3.36
CA TYR A 121 12.12 9.49 -3.80
C TYR A 121 12.27 8.53 -2.61
N TYR A 122 12.00 7.24 -2.82
CA TYR A 122 11.96 6.25 -1.74
C TYR A 122 13.33 5.97 -1.11
N ARG A 123 14.27 5.44 -1.92
CA ARG A 123 15.66 5.21 -1.50
C ARG A 123 16.61 5.55 -2.65
N GLN A 124 17.88 5.78 -2.33
CA GLN A 124 18.92 5.98 -3.34
C GLN A 124 18.88 4.83 -4.35
N PRO A 125 18.98 5.09 -5.67
CA PRO A 125 19.03 4.02 -6.65
C PRO A 125 20.24 3.11 -6.35
N LEU A 126 19.99 1.79 -6.32
CA LEU A 126 21.04 0.77 -6.33
C LEU A 126 21.83 0.84 -7.64
#